data_AF-A0A4P8WP12-F1
#
_entry.id   AF-A0A4P8WP12-F1
#
_cell.length_a   1.000
_cell.length_b   1.000
_cell.length_c   1.000
_cell.angle_alpha   90.00
_cell.angle_beta   90.00
_cell.angle_gamma   90.00
#
_symmetry.space_group_name_H-M   'P 1'
#
loop_
_entity.id
_entity.type
_entity.pdbx_description
1 polymer ?
#
loop_
_entity_poly.entity_id
_entity_poly.type
_entity_poly.pdbx_seq_one_letter_code
_entity_poly.pdbx_strand_id
1 'polypeptide(L)'
;MTRLVELEETGPRKLEPSDLDDEKGDIAVCRCGLSDSFPFCDGSHRRTRDEDPETTYVYEDGERRVVERVATEDESVADSGGDGTGDTEPTDTGDGGLE
;
A
#
# COMPACT_ATOMS: atom_id res chain seq x y z
N MET A 1 5.27 3.15 -5.26
CA MET A 1 3.81 2.87 -5.22
C MET A 1 3.50 2.35 -3.84
N THR A 2 2.69 3.06 -3.08
CA THR A 2 2.25 2.64 -1.75
C THR A 2 1.22 1.52 -1.89
N ARG A 3 1.34 0.46 -1.10
CA ARG A 3 0.42 -0.68 -1.08
C ARG A 3 -0.04 -0.89 0.35
N LEU A 4 -1.34 -0.70 0.59
CA LEU A 4 -1.99 -1.18 1.81
C LEU A 4 -2.25 -2.68 1.64
N VAL A 5 -1.72 -3.51 2.55
CA VAL A 5 -1.92 -4.96 2.56
C VAL A 5 -2.50 -5.34 3.90
N GLU A 6 -3.76 -5.75 3.91
CA GLU A 6 -4.49 -6.16 5.12
C GLU A 6 -4.52 -7.69 5.26
N LEU A 7 -3.39 -8.35 4.94
CA LEU A 7 -3.24 -9.80 5.08
C LEU A 7 -2.36 -10.09 6.29
N GLU A 8 -2.81 -11.00 7.15
CA GLU A 8 -2.07 -11.43 8.33
C GLU A 8 -0.98 -12.47 7.99
N GLU A 9 -1.15 -13.22 6.91
CA GLU A 9 -0.18 -14.23 6.48
C GLU A 9 1.06 -13.60 5.84
N THR A 10 2.25 -14.03 6.31
CA THR A 10 3.56 -13.49 5.87
C THR A 10 4.33 -14.42 4.93
N GLY A 11 3.78 -15.62 4.66
CA GLY A 11 4.41 -16.66 3.85
C GLY A 11 3.59 -17.07 2.63
N PRO A 12 4.20 -17.73 1.62
CA PRO A 12 3.48 -18.22 0.48
C PRO A 12 2.63 -19.44 0.85
N ARG A 13 1.38 -19.49 0.35
CA ARG A 13 0.62 -20.73 0.33
C ARG A 13 1.23 -21.69 -0.68
N LYS A 14 1.57 -22.90 -0.24
CA LYS A 14 2.02 -24.00 -1.11
C LYS A 14 0.80 -24.76 -1.63
N LEU A 15 0.87 -25.17 -2.89
CA LEU A 15 -0.15 -26.01 -3.52
C LEU A 15 0.34 -27.44 -3.53
N GLU A 16 -0.54 -28.35 -3.16
CA GLU A 16 -0.32 -29.79 -3.18
C GLU A 16 -1.25 -30.46 -4.21
N PRO A 17 -0.95 -31.67 -4.67
CA PRO A 17 -1.82 -32.39 -5.61
C PRO A 17 -3.26 -32.56 -5.09
N SER A 18 -3.45 -32.59 -3.77
CA SER A 18 -4.78 -32.64 -3.14
C SER A 18 -5.59 -31.35 -3.24
N ASP A 19 -4.96 -30.22 -3.59
CA ASP A 19 -5.69 -28.96 -3.87
C ASP A 19 -6.31 -28.97 -5.28
N LEU A 20 -5.95 -29.93 -6.14
CA LEU A 20 -6.54 -30.11 -7.47
C LEU A 20 -7.80 -30.98 -7.37
N ASP A 21 -8.92 -30.44 -7.85
CA ASP A 21 -10.15 -31.22 -8.04
C ASP A 21 -9.97 -32.08 -9.30
N ASP A 22 -9.90 -33.41 -9.15
CA ASP A 22 -9.70 -34.35 -10.26
C ASP A 22 -10.83 -34.31 -11.31
N GLU A 23 -12.02 -33.83 -10.95
CA GLU A 23 -13.16 -33.69 -11.88
C GLU A 23 -13.17 -32.34 -12.60
N LYS A 24 -12.65 -31.27 -11.98
CA LYS A 24 -12.64 -29.91 -12.54
C LYS A 24 -11.31 -29.48 -13.14
N GLY A 25 -10.20 -30.08 -12.71
CA GLY A 25 -8.86 -29.93 -13.27
C GLY A 25 -8.14 -28.59 -13.02
N ASP A 26 -8.86 -27.53 -12.63
CA ASP A 26 -8.31 -26.17 -12.58
C ASP A 26 -8.31 -25.56 -11.17
N ILE A 27 -7.21 -24.87 -10.83
CA ILE A 27 -7.13 -23.98 -9.65
C ILE A 27 -7.34 -22.55 -10.11
N ALA A 28 -8.34 -21.89 -9.55
CA ALA A 28 -8.56 -20.46 -9.75
C ALA A 28 -7.86 -19.65 -8.65
N VAL A 29 -6.89 -18.81 -9.03
CA VAL A 29 -6.18 -17.92 -8.10
C VAL A 29 -6.89 -16.57 -7.99
N CYS A 30 -7.08 -16.10 -6.77
CA CYS A 30 -7.67 -14.80 -6.50
C CYS A 30 -6.72 -13.68 -6.95
N ARG A 31 -7.28 -12.74 -7.73
CA ARG A 31 -6.58 -11.52 -8.16
C ARG A 31 -7.32 -10.25 -7.75
N CYS A 32 -8.53 -10.37 -7.21
CA CYS A 32 -9.35 -9.24 -6.78
C CYS A 32 -9.11 -8.83 -5.32
N GLY A 33 -8.47 -9.67 -4.52
CA GLY A 33 -8.23 -9.41 -3.09
C GLY A 33 -9.43 -9.69 -2.16
N LEU A 34 -10.63 -9.95 -2.69
CA LEU A 34 -11.87 -10.10 -1.90
C LEU A 34 -12.20 -11.54 -1.48
N SER A 35 -11.32 -12.50 -1.71
CA SER A 35 -11.64 -13.90 -1.41
C SER A 35 -11.46 -14.20 0.08
N ASP A 36 -12.48 -14.80 0.68
CA ASP A 36 -12.40 -15.32 2.06
C ASP A 36 -11.50 -16.58 2.13
N SER A 37 -11.21 -17.19 0.98
CA SER A 37 -10.30 -18.32 0.82
C SER A 37 -8.98 -17.93 0.16
N PHE A 38 -8.57 -16.66 0.31
CA PHE A 38 -7.32 -16.15 -0.24
C PHE A 38 -6.15 -17.10 0.08
N PRO A 39 -5.32 -17.48 -0.90
CA PRO A 39 -5.16 -16.93 -2.25
C PRO A 39 -6.05 -17.55 -3.34
N PHE A 40 -6.98 -18.43 -3.02
CA PHE A 40 -7.86 -19.04 -4.02
C PHE A 40 -9.09 -18.20 -4.31
N CYS A 41 -9.68 -18.40 -5.48
CA CYS A 41 -10.92 -17.77 -5.88
C CYS A 41 -12.12 -18.56 -5.34
N ASP A 42 -12.91 -17.91 -4.50
CA ASP A 42 -14.21 -18.38 -3.99
C ASP A 42 -15.42 -17.85 -4.81
N GLY A 43 -15.16 -16.97 -5.78
CA GLY A 43 -16.19 -16.28 -6.55
C GLY A 43 -16.55 -14.88 -6.04
N SER A 44 -15.95 -14.39 -4.97
CA SER A 44 -16.17 -13.04 -4.43
C SER A 44 -15.82 -11.92 -5.42
N HIS A 45 -14.95 -12.19 -6.41
CA HIS A 45 -14.65 -11.28 -7.52
C HIS A 45 -15.89 -10.86 -8.33
N ARG A 46 -17.02 -11.57 -8.22
CA ARG A 46 -18.26 -11.18 -8.89
C ARG A 46 -18.78 -9.82 -8.41
N ARG A 47 -18.40 -9.40 -7.20
CA ARG A 47 -18.71 -8.08 -6.61
C ARG A 47 -17.99 -6.93 -7.32
N THR A 48 -16.96 -7.21 -8.12
CA THR A 48 -16.17 -6.18 -8.82
C THR A 48 -16.61 -5.98 -10.27
N ARG A 49 -17.62 -6.72 -10.77
CA ARG A 49 -17.99 -6.74 -12.20
C ARG A 49 -18.62 -5.44 -12.70
N ASP A 50 -19.26 -4.72 -11.79
CA ASP A 50 -19.96 -3.46 -12.02
C ASP A 50 -19.16 -2.24 -11.50
N GLU A 51 -17.86 -2.41 -11.22
CA GLU A 51 -17.00 -1.29 -10.84
C GLU A 51 -16.85 -0.30 -12.00
N ASP A 52 -17.04 0.98 -11.67
CA ASP A 52 -16.73 2.08 -12.57
C ASP A 52 -15.23 2.43 -12.48
N PRO A 53 -14.51 2.55 -13.60
CA PRO A 53 -13.06 2.77 -13.60
C PRO A 53 -12.63 4.14 -13.06
N GLU A 54 -13.55 5.10 -12.95
CA GLU A 54 -13.29 6.44 -12.40
C GLU A 54 -13.64 6.53 -10.90
N THR A 55 -14.18 5.45 -10.32
CA THR A 55 -14.65 5.42 -8.94
C THR A 55 -13.71 4.59 -8.05
N THR A 56 -13.37 5.12 -6.87
CA THR A 56 -12.61 4.36 -5.87
C THR A 56 -13.56 3.66 -4.90
N TYR A 57 -13.40 2.35 -4.78
CA TYR A 57 -14.17 1.51 -3.86
C TYR A 57 -13.28 0.95 -2.75
N VAL A 58 -13.82 0.91 -1.53
CA VAL A 58 -13.24 0.23 -0.37
C VAL A 58 -14.15 -0.93 0.01
N TYR A 59 -13.54 -2.08 0.30
CA TYR A 59 -14.21 -3.29 0.74
C TYR A 59 -13.79 -3.61 2.16
N GLU A 60 -14.69 -3.38 3.12
CA GLU A 60 -14.43 -3.59 4.56
C GLU A 60 -15.62 -4.34 5.16
N ASP A 61 -15.34 -5.31 6.03
CA ASP A 61 -16.37 -6.11 6.72
C ASP A 61 -17.41 -6.74 5.76
N GLY A 62 -16.99 -7.05 4.52
CA GLY A 62 -17.85 -7.61 3.48
C GLY A 62 -18.75 -6.59 2.76
N GLU A 63 -18.63 -5.31 3.08
CA GLU A 63 -19.40 -4.21 2.48
C GLU A 63 -18.56 -3.42 1.49
N ARG A 64 -19.16 -3.00 0.38
CA ARG A 64 -18.55 -2.11 -0.62
C ARG A 64 -18.98 -0.67 -0.38
N ARG A 65 -18.02 0.25 -0.24
CA ARG A 65 -18.26 1.70 -0.04
C ARG A 65 -17.48 2.51 -1.07
N VAL A 66 -18.04 3.62 -1.55
CA VAL A 66 -17.33 4.57 -2.41
C VAL A 66 -16.58 5.55 -1.53
N VAL A 67 -15.33 5.86 -1.88
CA VAL A 67 -14.51 6.84 -1.15
C VAL A 67 -13.99 7.93 -2.09
N GLU A 68 -13.96 9.17 -1.59
CA GLU A 68 -13.49 10.33 -2.36
C GLU A 68 -11.95 10.44 -2.34
N ARG A 69 -11.30 10.00 -1.26
CA ARG A 69 -9.84 10.03 -1.09
C ARG A 69 -9.38 8.96 -0.11
N VAL A 70 -8.22 8.35 -0.40
CA VAL A 70 -7.46 7.53 0.56
C VAL A 70 -6.33 8.40 1.12
N ALA A 71 -6.24 8.53 2.44
CA ALA A 71 -5.19 9.27 3.12
C ALA A 71 -4.35 8.32 3.98
N THR A 72 -3.04 8.48 3.96
CA THR A 72 -2.10 7.81 4.87
C THR A 72 -1.56 8.82 5.87
N GLU A 73 -1.12 8.37 7.04
CA GLU A 73 -0.71 9.21 8.18
C GLU A 73 0.45 10.20 7.90
N ASP A 74 1.05 10.19 6.71
CA ASP A 74 2.13 11.10 6.29
C ASP A 74 1.67 12.53 5.95
N GLU A 75 0.36 12.81 5.88
CA GLU A 75 -0.18 14.12 5.45
C GLU A 75 -0.45 15.13 6.58
N SER A 76 0.10 14.95 7.79
CA SER A 76 -0.02 15.92 8.90
C SER A 76 1.26 16.66 9.28
N VAL A 77 2.38 16.50 8.57
CA VAL A 77 3.52 17.42 8.73
C VAL A 77 3.30 18.68 7.89
N ALA A 78 2.53 19.61 8.47
CA ALA A 78 2.66 21.01 8.10
C ALA A 78 4.08 21.47 8.46
N ASP A 79 5.01 21.42 7.50
CA ASP A 79 6.27 22.16 7.61
C ASP A 79 5.98 23.65 7.40
N SER A 80 5.40 24.27 8.42
CA SER A 80 5.54 25.69 8.65
C SER A 80 6.82 25.87 9.46
N GLY A 81 7.97 25.85 8.78
CA GLY A 81 9.28 25.93 9.42
C GLY A 81 10.34 26.52 8.49
N GLY A 82 10.15 27.74 8.02
CA GLY A 82 11.28 28.49 7.47
C GLY A 82 12.28 28.82 8.57
N ASP A 83 13.56 28.56 8.36
CA ASP A 83 14.62 29.37 8.97
C ASP A 83 15.87 29.37 8.07
N GLY A 84 16.38 30.59 7.83
CA GLY A 84 17.24 30.92 6.71
C GLY A 84 18.68 30.47 6.92
N THR A 85 19.29 29.90 5.89
CA THR A 85 20.74 29.82 5.77
C THR A 85 21.27 31.20 5.37
N GLY A 86 21.50 32.04 6.38
CA GLY A 86 22.39 33.19 6.25
C GLY A 86 23.81 32.68 6.08
N ASP A 87 24.25 32.58 4.83
CA ASP A 87 25.66 32.42 4.48
C ASP A 87 26.36 33.74 4.83
N THR A 88 27.06 33.78 5.96
CA THR A 88 28.00 34.85 6.25
C THR A 88 29.34 34.19 6.50
N GLU A 89 30.17 34.23 5.48
CA GLU A 89 31.55 33.76 5.47
C GLU A 89 32.33 34.37 6.65
N PRO A 90 33.08 33.59 7.45
CA PRO A 90 34.04 34.17 8.38
C PRO A 90 35.28 34.64 7.58
N THR A 91 35.47 35.94 7.45
CA THR A 91 36.76 36.50 7.00
C THR A 91 37.78 36.30 8.12
N ASP A 92 38.62 35.28 7.97
CA ASP A 92 39.82 35.04 8.79
C ASP A 92 40.83 36.18 8.52
N THR A 93 40.71 37.26 9.29
CA THR A 93 41.73 38.31 9.38
C THR A 93 42.69 37.91 10.48
N GLY A 94 43.93 37.61 10.09
CA GLY A 94 44.94 37.03 10.97
C GLY A 94 45.44 37.87 12.13
N ASP A 95 46.23 37.21 12.97
CA ASP A 95 47.09 37.72 14.04
C ASP A 95 48.11 36.58 14.27
N GLY A 96 49.44 36.70 14.11
CA GLY A 96 50.32 37.74 14.64
C GLY A 96 50.93 37.23 15.96
N GLY A 97 52.21 36.81 15.97
CA GLY A 97 52.93 36.46 17.21
C GLY A 97 54.00 35.37 17.02
N LEU A 98 55.30 35.67 16.91
CA LEU A 98 56.26 35.83 18.02
C LEU A 98 56.28 34.52 18.86
N GLU A 99 57.32 33.69 18.95
CA GLU A 99 58.78 33.85 18.96
C GLU A 99 59.45 32.52 18.57
#